data_AF-X1UPI0-F1
#
_entry.id   AF-X1UPI0-F1
#
_cell.length_a   1.000
_cell.length_b   1.000
_cell.length_c   1.000
_cell.angle_alpha   90.00
_cell.angle_beta   90.00
_cell.angle_gamma   90.00
#
_symmetry.space_group_name_H-M   'P 1'
#
loop_
_entity.id
_entity.type
_entity.pdbx_description
1 polymer ?
#
loop_
_entity_poly.entity_id
_entity_poly.type
_entity_poly.pdbx_seq_one_letter_code
_entity_poly.pdbx_strand_id
1 'polypeptide(L)'
;MKSIYIETIAPLLRGLTFDGEKGNVIIFEDDSKKVGFAFDKVKSEETLPLYLKRVKNQNLLNKEQLVEKIISYTIDKFKDYIKKYKQKPKIVILENVGIFYLGEFYDNAIDIKNNFEDVLKNIKIKSEPSEPQDCLEKKNSKIITDSGCDRSSEEYRNDGKVYRNNIVKNKIAVVTGGAQGFGESIVRELTKSEYLVFITDINVKGANRLAEELNIKYKRTIALPIKVDVTDEDSVRKMIYEIIKKAGGIDIFISNAEY
;
A
#
# COMPACT_ATOMS: atom_id res chain seq x y z
N MET A 1 9.26 4.07 19.19
CA MET A 1 10.46 3.96 18.31
C MET A 1 10.13 3.37 16.94
N LYS A 2 9.46 2.23 16.80
CA LYS A 2 9.06 1.72 15.46
C LYS A 2 8.21 2.72 14.65
N SER A 3 7.33 3.46 15.32
CA SER A 3 6.46 4.48 14.70
C SER A 3 7.24 5.50 13.86
N ILE A 4 8.40 5.98 14.34
CA ILE A 4 9.20 6.98 13.62
C ILE A 4 9.67 6.47 12.26
N TYR A 5 10.02 5.18 12.17
CA TYR A 5 10.45 4.57 10.92
C TYR A 5 9.29 4.45 9.94
N ILE A 6 8.11 4.07 10.42
CA ILE A 6 6.91 3.90 9.60
C ILE A 6 6.44 5.27 9.09
N GLU A 7 6.31 6.25 9.98
CA GLU A 7 5.91 7.64 9.68
C GLU A 7 6.90 8.35 8.74
N THR A 8 8.17 7.96 8.75
CA THR A 8 9.18 8.56 7.86
C THR A 8 9.30 7.82 6.53
N ILE A 9 9.41 6.48 6.58
CA ILE A 9 9.75 5.67 5.40
C ILE A 9 8.53 5.47 4.50
N ALA A 10 7.32 5.27 5.04
CA ALA A 10 6.17 5.01 4.17
C ALA A 10 5.85 6.20 3.25
N PRO A 11 5.80 7.46 3.75
CA PRO A 11 5.62 8.63 2.89
C PRO A 11 6.80 8.87 1.95
N LEU A 12 8.02 8.61 2.43
CA LEU A 12 9.23 8.74 1.60
C LEU A 12 9.22 7.75 0.43
N LEU A 13 8.91 6.48 0.66
CA LEU A 13 8.82 5.46 -0.38
C LEU A 13 7.74 5.84 -1.40
N ARG A 14 6.59 6.33 -0.93
CA ARG A 14 5.55 6.84 -1.81
C ARG A 14 6.06 7.97 -2.70
N GLY A 15 6.72 8.96 -2.12
CA GLY A 15 7.34 10.07 -2.86
C GLY A 15 8.40 9.61 -3.86
N LEU A 16 9.23 8.62 -3.50
CA LEU A 16 10.24 8.04 -4.39
C LEU A 16 9.64 7.21 -5.53
N THR A 17 8.46 6.66 -5.33
CA THR A 17 7.72 5.94 -6.39
C THR A 17 6.96 6.86 -7.33
N PHE A 18 6.83 8.15 -7.00
CA PHE A 18 6.07 9.12 -7.79
C PHE A 18 6.60 9.20 -9.22
N ASP A 19 5.72 9.07 -10.21
CA ASP A 19 6.04 9.09 -11.63
C ASP A 19 5.75 10.43 -12.32
N GLY A 20 5.27 11.42 -11.56
CA GLY A 20 4.83 12.74 -12.05
C GLY A 20 3.31 12.90 -11.98
N GLU A 21 2.57 11.80 -11.97
CA GLU A 21 1.10 11.79 -11.91
C GLU A 21 0.58 11.14 -10.62
N LYS A 22 1.17 9.99 -10.24
CA LYS A 22 0.72 9.16 -9.12
C LYS A 22 1.89 8.56 -8.33
N GLY A 23 1.66 8.36 -7.03
CA GLY A 23 2.54 7.59 -6.15
C GLY A 23 1.95 6.22 -5.85
N ASN A 24 2.81 5.24 -5.56
CA ASN A 24 2.33 3.90 -5.19
C ASN A 24 1.61 3.92 -3.83
N VAL A 25 0.67 3.00 -3.67
CA VAL A 25 0.09 2.65 -2.37
C VAL A 25 1.12 1.81 -1.61
N ILE A 26 1.44 2.23 -0.39
CA ILE A 26 2.40 1.54 0.47
C ILE A 26 1.65 0.86 1.61
N ILE A 27 1.74 -0.46 1.69
CA ILE A 27 1.19 -1.24 2.80
C ILE A 27 2.33 -1.67 3.71
N PHE A 28 2.21 -1.39 4.99
CA PHE A 28 3.16 -1.77 6.02
C PHE A 28 2.62 -2.91 6.89
N GLU A 29 3.48 -3.90 7.14
CA GLU A 29 3.20 -4.99 8.06
C GLU A 29 4.30 -5.10 9.13
N ASP A 30 3.89 -5.08 10.40
CA ASP A 30 4.76 -5.38 11.54
C ASP A 30 4.70 -6.87 11.85
N ASP A 31 5.48 -7.67 11.13
CA ASP A 31 5.74 -9.07 11.53
C ASP A 31 7.22 -9.25 11.87
N SER A 32 7.51 -9.04 13.15
CA SER A 32 8.86 -9.15 13.71
C SER A 32 9.44 -10.58 13.57
N LYS A 33 8.60 -11.62 13.45
CA LYS A 33 9.05 -13.02 13.26
C LYS A 33 9.36 -13.33 11.79
N LYS A 34 8.62 -12.75 10.84
CA LYS A 34 8.90 -12.88 9.39
C LYS A 34 10.15 -12.08 8.98
N VAL A 35 10.37 -10.90 9.56
CA VAL A 35 11.49 -10.00 9.19
C VAL A 35 12.86 -10.62 9.45
N GLY A 36 13.07 -11.27 10.61
CA GLY A 36 14.34 -11.92 10.93
C GLY A 36 14.66 -13.09 9.99
N PHE A 37 13.65 -13.84 9.55
CA PHE A 37 13.83 -14.94 8.59
C PHE A 37 14.03 -14.43 7.15
N ALA A 38 13.33 -13.36 6.76
CA ALA A 38 13.42 -12.80 5.41
C ALA A 38 14.75 -12.09 5.15
N PHE A 39 15.34 -11.43 6.16
CA PHE A 39 16.58 -10.66 6.03
C PHE A 39 17.80 -11.50 5.62
N ASP A 40 17.85 -12.76 6.06
CA ASP A 40 19.00 -13.64 5.82
C ASP A 40 18.80 -14.66 4.69
N LYS A 41 17.54 -15.02 4.34
CA LYS A 41 17.25 -16.15 3.43
C LYS A 41 16.63 -15.79 2.08
N VAL A 42 16.10 -14.58 1.87
CA VAL A 42 15.43 -14.23 0.61
C VAL A 42 16.38 -13.47 -0.33
N LYS A 43 17.30 -14.20 -0.96
CA LYS A 43 18.09 -13.71 -2.11
C LYS A 43 17.69 -14.44 -3.39
N SER A 44 16.39 -14.70 -3.60
CA SER A 44 15.93 -15.24 -4.88
C SER A 44 15.76 -14.11 -5.90
N GLU A 45 16.19 -14.37 -7.13
CA GLU A 45 16.12 -13.44 -8.27
C GLU A 45 14.69 -13.00 -8.62
N GLU A 46 13.67 -13.72 -8.12
CA GLU A 46 12.26 -13.50 -8.47
C GLU A 46 11.57 -12.35 -7.70
N THR A 47 11.96 -12.06 -6.45
CA THR A 47 11.27 -11.05 -5.61
C THR A 47 12.08 -9.78 -5.36
N LEU A 48 13.41 -9.85 -5.46
CA LEU A 48 14.37 -8.74 -5.31
C LEU A 48 13.94 -7.64 -4.32
N PRO A 49 13.76 -7.95 -3.03
CA PRO A 49 13.43 -6.94 -2.03
C PRO A 49 14.58 -5.95 -1.80
N LEU A 50 14.24 -4.69 -1.52
CA LEU A 50 15.19 -3.69 -1.03
C LEU A 50 15.39 -3.85 0.47
N TYR A 51 16.62 -4.14 0.90
CA TYR A 51 16.95 -4.29 2.31
C TYR A 51 17.45 -2.99 2.93
N LEU A 52 16.79 -2.55 4.00
CA LEU A 52 17.19 -1.41 4.81
C LEU A 52 17.60 -1.88 6.21
N LYS A 53 18.72 -1.35 6.70
CA LYS A 53 19.20 -1.58 8.06
C LYS A 53 18.75 -0.43 8.96
N ARG A 54 18.61 -0.71 10.25
CA ARG A 54 18.38 0.37 11.23
C ARG A 54 19.63 1.24 11.35
N VAL A 55 19.42 2.55 11.48
CA VAL A 55 20.49 3.52 11.75
C VAL A 55 21.18 3.12 13.07
N LYS A 56 22.51 3.07 13.11
CA LYS A 56 23.28 2.75 14.34
C LYS A 56 23.27 3.95 15.30
N ASN A 57 23.46 3.71 16.60
CA ASN A 57 23.59 4.76 17.63
C ASN A 57 22.37 5.70 17.77
N GLN A 58 21.15 5.16 17.65
CA GLN A 58 19.89 5.93 17.71
C GLN A 58 19.70 6.67 19.04
N ASN A 59 20.18 6.08 20.15
CA ASN A 59 20.02 6.62 21.50
C ASN A 59 20.85 7.91 21.73
N LEU A 60 21.76 8.26 20.82
CA LEU A 60 22.61 9.45 20.89
C LEU A 60 22.09 10.59 20.00
N LEU A 61 21.00 10.37 19.28
CA LEU A 61 20.45 11.32 18.31
C LEU A 61 19.12 11.87 18.82
N ASN A 62 18.88 13.15 18.56
CA ASN A 62 17.54 13.72 18.73
C ASN A 62 16.60 13.20 17.61
N LYS A 63 15.29 13.43 17.79
CA LYS A 63 14.26 12.92 16.87
C LYS A 63 14.49 13.40 15.42
N GLU A 64 14.86 14.66 15.24
CA GLU A 64 15.07 15.29 13.93
C GLU A 64 16.29 14.71 13.20
N GLN A 65 17.45 14.64 13.86
CA GLN A 65 18.66 14.05 13.30
C GLN A 65 18.48 12.58 12.93
N LEU A 66 17.67 11.85 13.72
CA LEU A 66 17.33 10.47 13.40
C LEU A 66 16.51 10.39 12.10
N VAL A 67 15.48 11.24 11.96
CA VAL A 67 14.65 11.32 10.75
C VAL A 67 15.48 11.67 9.53
N GLU A 68 16.32 12.70 9.59
CA GLU A 68 17.19 13.10 8.47
C GLU A 68 18.13 11.97 8.02
N LYS A 69 18.76 11.27 8.98
CA LYS A 69 19.62 10.12 8.68
C LYS A 69 18.85 8.97 8.05
N ILE A 70 17.63 8.69 8.52
CA ILE A 70 16.75 7.67 7.93
C ILE A 70 16.42 8.04 6.48
N ILE A 71 16.07 9.30 6.22
CA ILE A 71 15.71 9.79 4.89
C ILE A 71 16.89 9.65 3.94
N SER A 72 18.05 10.23 4.28
CA SER A 72 19.25 10.19 3.44
C SER A 72 19.68 8.75 3.14
N TYR A 73 19.76 7.89 4.17
CA TYR A 73 20.11 6.48 3.99
C TYR A 73 19.14 5.75 3.05
N THR A 74 17.84 5.99 3.21
CA THR A 74 16.81 5.31 2.40
C THR A 74 16.86 5.77 0.94
N ILE A 75 17.03 7.07 0.70
CA ILE A 75 17.15 7.63 -0.66
C ILE A 75 18.36 7.03 -1.39
N ASP A 76 19.52 6.97 -0.72
CA ASP A 76 20.75 6.45 -1.33
C ASP A 76 20.59 4.97 -1.70
N LYS A 77 20.05 4.16 -0.78
CA LYS A 77 19.79 2.73 -1.05
C LYS A 77 18.76 2.51 -2.15
N PHE A 78 17.72 3.34 -2.22
CA PHE A 78 16.72 3.26 -3.27
C PHE A 78 17.32 3.61 -4.64
N LYS A 79 18.16 4.64 -4.72
CA LYS A 79 18.89 5.01 -5.95
C LYS A 79 19.86 3.91 -6.40
N ASP A 80 20.63 3.34 -5.48
CA ASP A 80 21.54 2.24 -5.78
C ASP A 80 20.80 1.01 -6.31
N TYR A 81 19.63 0.71 -5.75
CA TYR A 81 18.77 -0.38 -6.21
C TYR A 81 18.31 -0.16 -7.65
N ILE A 82 17.81 1.05 -7.98
CA ILE A 82 17.37 1.38 -9.34
C ILE A 82 18.53 1.29 -10.33
N LYS A 83 19.73 1.77 -9.98
CA LYS A 83 20.91 1.66 -10.84
C LYS A 83 21.28 0.20 -11.13
N LYS A 84 21.16 -0.67 -10.13
CA LYS A 84 21.55 -2.09 -10.24
C LYS A 84 20.55 -2.93 -11.01
N TYR A 85 19.25 -2.77 -10.73
CA TYR A 85 18.21 -3.65 -11.26
C TYR A 85 17.36 -3.00 -12.37
N LYS A 86 17.56 -1.70 -12.66
CA LYS A 86 16.78 -0.91 -13.64
C LYS A 86 15.26 -0.93 -13.42
N GLN A 87 14.82 -1.30 -12.22
CA GLN A 87 13.42 -1.36 -11.83
C GLN A 87 13.24 -0.76 -10.43
N LYS A 88 12.03 -0.27 -10.12
CA LYS A 88 11.66 0.15 -8.76
C LYS A 88 11.41 -1.08 -7.88
N PRO A 89 11.78 -1.06 -6.59
CA PRO A 89 11.50 -2.18 -5.69
C PRO A 89 9.99 -2.27 -5.43
N LYS A 90 9.45 -3.50 -5.44
CA LYS A 90 8.06 -3.78 -5.05
C LYS A 90 7.92 -4.10 -3.55
N ILE A 91 9.03 -4.51 -2.93
CA ILE A 91 9.08 -4.92 -1.51
C ILE A 91 10.30 -4.24 -0.89
N VAL A 92 10.10 -3.63 0.28
CA VAL A 92 11.18 -3.03 1.07
C VAL A 92 11.14 -3.63 2.47
N ILE A 93 12.25 -4.22 2.91
CA ILE A 93 12.34 -4.89 4.21
C ILE A 93 13.22 -4.06 5.11
N LEU A 94 12.69 -3.67 6.27
CA LEU A 94 13.41 -2.91 7.28
C LEU A 94 13.70 -3.79 8.49
N GLU A 95 14.99 -3.98 8.74
CA GLU A 95 15.52 -4.80 9.84
C GLU A 95 14.86 -4.47 11.19
N ASN A 96 14.30 -5.48 11.86
CA ASN A 96 13.65 -5.37 13.18
C ASN A 96 12.50 -4.34 13.27
N VAL A 97 11.92 -3.92 12.15
CA VAL A 97 10.77 -3.02 12.11
C VAL A 97 9.59 -3.64 11.37
N GLY A 98 9.76 -4.05 10.11
CA GLY A 98 8.65 -4.55 9.30
C GLY A 98 8.94 -4.58 7.80
N ILE A 99 7.91 -4.88 7.01
CA ILE A 99 7.96 -4.99 5.55
C ILE A 99 7.01 -3.97 4.95
N PHE A 100 7.45 -3.29 3.89
CA PHE A 100 6.65 -2.39 3.08
C PHE A 100 6.41 -3.03 1.71
N TYR A 101 5.15 -3.06 1.28
CA TYR A 101 4.71 -3.56 -0.01
C TYR A 101 4.24 -2.38 -0.85
N LEU A 102 4.82 -2.25 -2.04
CA LEU A 102 4.63 -1.14 -2.96
C LEU A 102 3.79 -1.62 -4.13
N GLY A 103 2.54 -1.17 -4.22
CA GLY A 103 1.64 -1.49 -5.32
C GLY A 103 1.09 -0.24 -6.01
N GLU A 104 0.67 -0.37 -7.26
CA GLU A 104 0.04 0.75 -7.98
C GLU A 104 -1.35 1.08 -7.43
N PHE A 105 -2.06 0.05 -6.94
CA PHE A 105 -3.37 0.11 -6.33
C PHE A 105 -3.36 -0.68 -5.01
N TYR A 106 -4.36 -0.47 -4.16
CA TYR A 106 -4.44 -1.16 -2.87
C TYR A 106 -4.47 -2.69 -3.02
N ASP A 107 -5.31 -3.22 -3.91
CA ASP A 107 -5.40 -4.68 -4.13
C ASP A 107 -4.09 -5.25 -4.68
N ASN A 108 -3.43 -4.53 -5.59
CA ASN A 108 -2.13 -4.94 -6.12
C ASN A 108 -1.06 -5.03 -5.02
N ALA A 109 -1.06 -4.09 -4.06
CA ALA A 109 -0.15 -4.15 -2.91
C ALA A 109 -0.47 -5.35 -2.01
N ILE A 110 -1.75 -5.70 -1.83
CA ILE A 110 -2.19 -6.90 -1.10
C ILE A 110 -1.76 -8.19 -1.83
N ASP A 111 -1.88 -8.24 -3.16
CA ASP A 111 -1.43 -9.38 -3.96
C ASP A 111 0.08 -9.60 -3.84
N ILE A 112 0.86 -8.52 -3.93
CA ILE A 112 2.32 -8.57 -3.72
C ILE A 112 2.64 -9.10 -2.32
N LYS A 113 1.89 -8.64 -1.30
CA LYS A 113 2.02 -9.14 0.06
C LYS A 113 1.75 -10.65 0.13
N ASN A 114 0.59 -11.10 -0.35
CA ASN A 114 0.18 -12.51 -0.27
C ASN A 114 1.18 -13.42 -1.01
N ASN A 115 1.59 -13.03 -2.21
CA ASN A 115 2.60 -13.75 -2.99
C ASN A 115 3.93 -13.85 -2.22
N PHE A 116 4.35 -12.76 -1.57
CA PHE A 116 5.58 -12.78 -0.77
C PHE A 116 5.45 -13.66 0.48
N GLU A 117 4.28 -13.66 1.14
CA GLU A 117 4.03 -14.56 2.27
C GLU A 117 4.09 -16.03 1.87
N ASP A 118 3.58 -16.37 0.70
CA ASP A 118 3.63 -17.74 0.19
C ASP A 118 5.06 -18.16 -0.17
N VAL A 119 5.86 -17.26 -0.74
CA VAL A 119 7.32 -17.47 -0.91
C VAL A 119 7.99 -17.73 0.44
N LEU A 120 7.68 -16.94 1.48
CA LEU A 120 8.24 -17.14 2.82
C LEU A 120 7.85 -18.49 3.44
N LYS A 121 6.59 -18.92 3.26
CA LYS A 121 6.12 -20.25 3.72
C LYS A 121 6.87 -21.38 3.00
N ASN A 122 7.00 -21.29 1.68
CA ASN A 122 7.71 -22.29 0.89
C ASN A 122 9.19 -22.41 1.27
N ILE A 123 9.86 -21.31 1.60
CA ILE A 123 11.26 -21.32 2.07
C ILE A 123 11.37 -21.96 3.46
N LYS A 124 10.40 -21.74 4.36
CA LYS A 124 10.37 -22.40 5.67
C LYS A 124 10.26 -23.92 5.54
N ILE A 125 9.36 -24.40 4.68
CA ILE A 125 9.16 -25.83 4.41
C ILE A 125 10.45 -26.47 3.88
N LYS A 126 11.19 -25.81 2.97
CA LYS A 126 12.48 -26.31 2.46
C LYS A 126 13.61 -26.35 3.52
N SER A 127 13.43 -25.72 4.68
CA SER A 127 14.44 -25.68 5.75
C SER A 127 14.21 -26.66 6.90
N GLU A 128 13.14 -27.46 6.84
CA GLU A 128 12.92 -28.62 7.71
C GLU A 128 13.31 -29.89 6.95
N PRO A 129 14.04 -30.85 7.58
CA PRO A 129 14.44 -32.06 6.89
C PRO A 129 13.23 -33.00 6.76
N SER A 130 12.66 -33.09 5.57
CA SER A 130 11.73 -34.15 5.21
C SER A 130 12.40 -35.09 4.20
N GLU A 131 12.32 -36.39 4.49
CA GLU A 131 12.80 -37.53 3.69
C GLU A 131 12.37 -37.45 2.21
N PRO A 132 13.14 -38.09 1.30
CA PRO A 132 12.89 -38.01 -0.13
C PRO A 132 11.54 -38.66 -0.46
N GLN A 133 10.61 -37.87 -0.98
CA GLN A 133 9.37 -38.40 -1.52
C GLN A 133 9.30 -38.15 -3.03
N ASP A 134 8.91 -39.24 -3.67
CA ASP A 134 9.22 -39.67 -5.02
C ASP A 134 8.62 -38.78 -6.11
N CYS A 135 9.32 -38.71 -7.23
CA CYS A 135 8.91 -38.01 -8.43
C CYS A 135 7.70 -38.73 -9.06
N LEU A 136 6.57 -38.04 -9.21
CA LEU A 136 5.51 -38.45 -10.12
C LEU A 136 5.15 -37.31 -11.08
N GLU A 137 5.67 -37.44 -12.30
CA GLU A 137 5.23 -36.70 -13.48
C GLU A 137 3.86 -37.16 -14.00
N LYS A 138 3.25 -36.25 -14.79
CA LYS A 138 2.15 -36.38 -15.79
C LYS A 138 0.76 -35.98 -15.27
N LYS A 139 -0.10 -35.26 -16.01
CA LYS A 139 -0.08 -34.59 -17.32
C LYS A 139 -1.37 -33.74 -17.46
N ASN A 140 -1.25 -32.62 -18.17
CA ASN A 140 -2.21 -32.00 -19.11
C ASN A 140 -3.62 -31.53 -18.68
N SER A 141 -3.86 -30.22 -18.90
CA SER A 141 -4.83 -29.60 -19.82
C SER A 141 -5.28 -28.25 -19.21
N LYS A 142 -5.56 -27.16 -19.93
CA LYS A 142 -5.92 -26.94 -21.32
C LYS A 142 -5.66 -25.45 -21.61
N ILE A 143 -5.17 -25.16 -22.83
CA ILE A 143 -5.11 -23.82 -23.41
C ILE A 143 -6.55 -23.29 -23.54
N ILE A 144 -6.81 -22.10 -23.02
CA ILE A 144 -7.97 -21.29 -23.42
C ILE A 144 -7.40 -20.05 -24.12
N THR A 145 -7.38 -20.13 -25.44
CA THR A 145 -7.45 -18.98 -26.34
C THR A 145 -8.93 -18.74 -26.60
N ASP A 146 -9.43 -17.55 -26.31
CA ASP A 146 -10.66 -17.02 -26.91
C ASP A 146 -10.62 -15.51 -26.69
N SER A 147 -10.38 -14.72 -27.74
CA SER A 147 -11.31 -14.31 -28.80
C SER A 147 -12.00 -12.99 -28.46
N GLY A 148 -12.10 -12.16 -29.48
CA GLY A 148 -12.38 -10.74 -29.35
C GLY A 148 -13.75 -10.41 -28.81
N CYS A 149 -13.87 -9.16 -28.35
CA CYS A 149 -15.13 -8.45 -28.36
C CYS A 149 -14.85 -7.04 -28.88
N ASP A 150 -15.10 -6.85 -30.18
CA ASP A 150 -15.39 -5.54 -30.74
C ASP A 150 -16.64 -4.97 -30.07
N ARG A 151 -16.55 -3.75 -29.55
CA ARG A 151 -17.69 -2.83 -29.53
C ARG A 151 -17.24 -1.46 -30.01
N SER A 152 -17.84 -1.12 -31.14
CA SER A 152 -17.77 0.07 -31.95
C SER A 152 -18.36 1.30 -31.28
N SER A 153 -17.70 2.44 -31.52
CA SER A 153 -18.26 3.78 -31.82
C SER A 153 -19.52 4.25 -31.08
N GLU A 154 -19.32 5.00 -29.99
CA GLU A 154 -20.14 6.16 -29.57
C GLU A 154 -19.55 6.76 -28.29
N GLU A 155 -18.79 7.87 -28.40
CA GLU A 155 -18.69 8.99 -27.43
C GLU A 155 -17.52 9.95 -27.76
N TYR A 156 -17.48 10.48 -28.99
CA TYR A 156 -16.57 11.58 -29.37
C TYR A 156 -17.09 12.96 -28.92
N ARG A 157 -17.36 13.13 -27.61
CA ARG A 157 -17.76 14.44 -27.02
C ARG A 157 -17.16 14.77 -25.64
N ASN A 158 -16.18 14.02 -25.12
CA ASN A 158 -15.72 14.17 -23.72
C ASN A 158 -14.21 14.43 -23.52
N ASP A 159 -13.48 14.89 -24.54
CA ASP A 159 -12.00 15.05 -24.48
C ASP A 159 -11.49 15.95 -23.34
N GLY A 160 -12.29 16.92 -22.87
CA GLY A 160 -11.93 17.79 -21.73
C GLY A 160 -12.15 17.18 -20.34
N LYS A 161 -12.92 16.09 -20.22
CA LYS A 161 -13.29 15.46 -18.94
C LYS A 161 -12.40 14.24 -18.63
N VAL A 162 -12.01 13.50 -19.68
CA VAL A 162 -11.12 12.33 -19.58
C VAL A 162 -9.72 12.73 -19.11
N TYR A 163 -9.18 13.85 -19.59
CA TYR A 163 -7.85 14.34 -19.18
C TYR A 163 -7.76 14.76 -17.71
N ARG A 164 -8.84 15.30 -17.11
CA ARG A 164 -8.83 15.75 -15.70
C ARG A 164 -8.87 14.59 -14.71
N ASN A 165 -9.54 13.49 -15.04
CA ASN A 165 -9.68 12.35 -14.14
C ASN A 165 -8.39 11.52 -13.99
N ASN A 166 -7.55 11.46 -15.03
CA ASN A 166 -6.29 10.71 -14.96
C ASN A 166 -5.29 11.32 -13.96
N ILE A 167 -5.31 12.65 -13.76
CA ILE A 167 -4.40 13.35 -12.83
C ILE A 167 -4.69 12.97 -11.35
N VAL A 168 -5.87 12.46 -11.06
CA VAL A 168 -6.33 12.22 -9.68
C VAL A 168 -6.49 10.74 -9.32
N LYS A 169 -6.32 9.85 -10.29
CA LYS A 169 -6.39 8.41 -10.11
C LYS A 169 -5.37 7.93 -9.07
N ASN A 170 -5.80 7.02 -8.20
CA ASN A 170 -4.99 6.39 -7.14
C ASN A 170 -4.42 7.34 -6.08
N LYS A 171 -4.90 8.59 -6.04
CA LYS A 171 -4.62 9.47 -4.92
C LYS A 171 -5.37 9.01 -3.68
N ILE A 172 -4.80 9.32 -2.52
CA ILE A 172 -5.30 8.91 -1.22
C ILE A 172 -6.05 10.08 -0.61
N ALA A 173 -7.36 9.92 -0.45
CA ALA A 173 -8.22 10.92 0.18
C ALA A 173 -8.71 10.44 1.54
N VAL A 174 -8.86 11.35 2.48
CA VAL A 174 -9.48 11.12 3.79
C VAL A 174 -10.69 12.03 3.90
N VAL A 175 -11.85 11.47 4.22
CA VAL A 175 -13.09 12.24 4.42
C VAL A 175 -13.61 11.95 5.82
N THR A 176 -13.56 12.97 6.68
CA THR A 176 -14.17 12.93 8.02
C THR A 176 -15.67 13.18 7.92
N GLY A 177 -16.47 12.54 8.79
CA GLY A 177 -17.93 12.58 8.67
C GLY A 177 -18.42 11.91 7.39
N GLY A 178 -17.65 10.96 6.85
CA GLY A 178 -17.87 10.39 5.53
C GLY A 178 -18.98 9.34 5.46
N ALA A 179 -19.58 8.94 6.59
CA ALA A 179 -20.54 7.84 6.62
C ALA A 179 -21.96 8.22 6.13
N GLN A 180 -22.28 9.51 6.04
CA GLN A 180 -23.62 10.00 5.69
C GLN A 180 -23.62 11.42 5.09
N GLY A 181 -24.78 11.86 4.60
CA GLY A 181 -25.04 13.24 4.16
C GLY A 181 -24.10 13.75 3.07
N PHE A 182 -23.55 14.96 3.28
CA PHE A 182 -22.58 15.55 2.36
C PHE A 182 -21.27 14.77 2.32
N GLY A 183 -20.81 14.24 3.45
CA GLY A 183 -19.58 13.44 3.51
C GLY A 183 -19.66 12.18 2.66
N GLU A 184 -20.79 11.46 2.73
CA GLU A 184 -21.05 10.30 1.85
C GLU A 184 -21.05 10.70 0.37
N SER A 185 -21.66 11.84 0.04
CA SER A 185 -21.70 12.33 -1.35
C SER A 185 -20.30 12.65 -1.88
N ILE A 186 -19.43 13.24 -1.04
CA ILE A 186 -18.03 13.51 -1.36
C ILE A 186 -17.27 12.19 -1.57
N VAL A 187 -17.43 11.22 -0.68
CA VAL A 187 -16.81 9.88 -0.82
C VAL A 187 -17.21 9.23 -2.15
N ARG A 188 -18.50 9.29 -2.50
CA ARG A 188 -19.02 8.75 -3.76
C ARG A 188 -18.43 9.45 -4.98
N GLU A 189 -18.21 10.77 -4.92
CA GLU A 189 -17.60 11.49 -6.04
C GLU A 189 -16.10 11.19 -6.17
N LEU A 190 -15.36 11.16 -5.06
CA LEU A 190 -13.93 10.82 -5.05
C LEU A 190 -13.68 9.40 -5.55
N THR A 191 -14.50 8.43 -5.15
CA THR A 191 -14.38 7.06 -5.64
C THR A 191 -14.71 6.92 -7.14
N LYS A 192 -15.61 7.74 -7.70
CA LYS A 192 -15.79 7.83 -9.17
C LYS A 192 -14.54 8.32 -9.88
N SER A 193 -13.80 9.25 -9.26
CA SER A 193 -12.49 9.73 -9.74
C SER A 193 -11.32 8.79 -9.43
N GLU A 194 -11.60 7.54 -9.01
CA GLU A 194 -10.61 6.51 -8.73
C GLU A 194 -9.63 6.81 -7.58
N TYR A 195 -10.02 7.63 -6.61
CA TYR A 195 -9.27 7.78 -5.36
C TYR A 195 -9.37 6.52 -4.50
N LEU A 196 -8.32 6.21 -3.75
CA LEU A 196 -8.44 5.39 -2.56
C LEU A 196 -8.94 6.28 -1.41
N VAL A 197 -10.19 6.07 -0.98
CA VAL A 197 -10.85 6.93 0.00
C VAL A 197 -10.90 6.26 1.36
N PHE A 198 -10.34 6.90 2.37
CA PHE A 198 -10.53 6.56 3.77
C PHE A 198 -11.78 7.26 4.29
N ILE A 199 -12.83 6.48 4.57
CA ILE A 199 -14.10 6.96 5.12
C ILE A 199 -13.94 6.98 6.63
N THR A 200 -13.84 8.17 7.22
CA THR A 200 -13.58 8.31 8.65
C THR A 200 -14.78 8.92 9.34
N ASP A 201 -15.27 8.22 10.36
CA ASP A 201 -16.51 8.59 11.05
C ASP A 201 -16.58 7.97 12.44
N ILE A 202 -17.34 8.58 13.35
CA ILE A 202 -17.67 7.98 14.64
C ILE A 202 -18.63 6.79 14.45
N ASN A 203 -19.52 6.90 13.46
CA ASN A 203 -20.41 5.84 12.99
C ASN A 203 -19.68 4.87 12.05
N VAL A 204 -18.83 4.02 12.64
CA VAL A 204 -18.08 2.99 11.90
C VAL A 204 -18.98 2.03 11.11
N LYS A 205 -20.22 1.78 11.57
CA LYS A 205 -21.16 0.91 10.87
C LYS A 205 -21.60 1.53 9.53
N GLY A 206 -21.91 2.83 9.53
CA GLY A 206 -22.21 3.56 8.31
C GLY A 206 -21.02 3.61 7.35
N ALA A 207 -19.82 3.87 7.87
CA ALA A 207 -18.59 3.86 7.09
C ALA A 207 -18.31 2.48 6.45
N ASN A 208 -18.49 1.39 7.22
CA ASN A 208 -18.32 0.02 6.71
C ASN A 208 -19.32 -0.29 5.60
N ARG A 209 -20.61 0.01 5.80
CA ARG A 209 -21.66 -0.20 4.79
C ARG A 209 -21.32 0.51 3.48
N LEU A 210 -20.93 1.79 3.56
CA LEU A 210 -20.59 2.57 2.37
C LEU A 210 -19.32 2.04 1.68
N ALA A 211 -18.29 1.66 2.46
CA ALA A 211 -17.08 1.07 1.92
C ALA A 211 -17.36 -0.24 1.17
N GLU A 212 -18.15 -1.15 1.76
CA GLU A 212 -18.56 -2.41 1.14
C GLU A 212 -19.34 -2.18 -0.16
N GLU A 213 -20.33 -1.29 -0.12
CA GLU A 213 -21.14 -0.94 -1.30
C GLU A 213 -20.25 -0.45 -2.46
N LEU A 214 -19.31 0.46 -2.17
CA LEU A 214 -18.40 1.02 -3.17
C LEU A 214 -17.40 -0.02 -3.68
N ASN A 215 -16.81 -0.82 -2.80
CA ASN A 215 -15.85 -1.86 -3.19
C ASN A 215 -16.51 -2.94 -4.06
N ILE A 216 -17.75 -3.33 -3.76
CA ILE A 216 -18.54 -4.24 -4.61
C ILE A 216 -18.81 -3.60 -5.97
N LYS A 217 -19.28 -2.34 -5.99
CA LYS A 217 -19.60 -1.61 -7.22
C LYS A 217 -18.41 -1.50 -8.16
N TYR A 218 -17.24 -1.15 -7.63
CA TYR A 218 -16.01 -0.97 -8.42
C TYR A 218 -15.19 -2.25 -8.59
N LYS A 219 -15.61 -3.37 -7.98
CA LYS A 219 -14.93 -4.69 -8.01
C LYS A 219 -13.46 -4.62 -7.59
N ARG A 220 -13.12 -3.70 -6.68
CA ARG A 220 -11.77 -3.48 -6.16
C ARG A 220 -11.83 -2.70 -4.85
N THR A 221 -10.78 -2.74 -4.04
CA THR A 221 -10.70 -1.91 -2.83
C THR A 221 -10.40 -0.47 -3.20
N ILE A 222 -11.43 0.37 -3.06
CA ILE A 222 -11.38 1.81 -3.34
C ILE A 222 -11.83 2.66 -2.15
N ALA A 223 -12.49 2.03 -1.18
CA ALA A 223 -12.93 2.66 0.06
C ALA A 223 -12.52 1.82 1.27
N LEU A 224 -11.97 2.46 2.29
CA LEU A 224 -11.56 1.84 3.54
C LEU A 224 -12.17 2.59 4.73
N PRO A 225 -12.93 1.92 5.60
CA PRO A 225 -13.53 2.56 6.76
C PRO A 225 -12.53 2.65 7.93
N ILE A 226 -12.53 3.78 8.64
CA ILE A 226 -11.79 3.96 9.90
C ILE A 226 -12.71 4.64 10.91
N LYS A 227 -12.84 4.05 12.10
CA LYS A 227 -13.51 4.73 13.21
C LYS A 227 -12.63 5.87 13.71
N VAL A 228 -13.15 7.09 13.72
CA VAL A 228 -12.46 8.24 14.32
C VAL A 228 -13.46 9.09 15.10
N ASP A 229 -12.98 9.63 16.21
CA ASP A 229 -13.64 10.72 16.91
C ASP A 229 -12.77 11.96 16.70
N VAL A 230 -13.29 12.94 15.96
CA VAL A 230 -12.52 14.16 15.62
C VAL A 230 -12.33 15.09 16.82
N THR A 231 -13.07 14.88 17.91
CA THR A 231 -12.91 15.63 19.16
C THR A 231 -11.78 15.09 20.04
N ASP A 232 -11.31 13.86 19.76
CA ASP A 232 -10.21 13.21 20.47
C ASP A 232 -8.93 13.22 19.61
N GLU A 233 -7.94 14.01 20.06
CA GLU A 233 -6.64 14.11 19.39
C GLU A 233 -5.91 12.76 19.29
N ASP A 234 -6.04 11.89 20.28
CA ASP A 234 -5.45 10.54 20.24
C ASP A 234 -6.11 9.68 19.15
N SER A 235 -7.41 9.83 18.97
CA SER A 235 -8.19 9.16 17.93
C SER A 235 -7.75 9.60 16.54
N VAL A 236 -7.61 10.91 16.33
CA VAL A 236 -7.11 11.48 15.06
C VAL A 236 -5.68 11.01 14.77
N ARG A 237 -4.79 11.00 15.76
CA ARG A 237 -3.41 10.52 15.58
C ARG A 237 -3.35 9.05 15.19
N LYS A 238 -4.17 8.20 15.82
CA LYS A 238 -4.29 6.77 15.47
C LYS A 238 -4.83 6.58 14.06
N MET A 239 -5.83 7.37 13.65
CA MET A 239 -6.36 7.36 12.29
C MET A 239 -5.26 7.66 11.26
N ILE A 240 -4.51 8.76 11.46
CA ILE A 240 -3.41 9.13 10.56
C ILE A 240 -2.35 8.01 10.50
N TYR A 241 -1.96 7.45 11.64
CA TYR A 241 -0.99 6.36 11.71
C TYR A 241 -1.48 5.10 10.95
N GLU A 242 -2.75 4.74 11.09
CA GLU A 242 -3.34 3.62 10.34
C GLU A 242 -3.40 3.89 8.83
N ILE A 243 -3.67 5.13 8.40
CA ILE A 243 -3.64 5.50 6.98
C ILE A 243 -2.21 5.41 6.43
N ILE A 244 -1.21 5.91 7.15
CA ILE A 244 0.20 5.79 6.76
C ILE A 244 0.58 4.31 6.62
N LYS A 245 0.12 3.44 7.53
CA LYS A 245 0.37 1.99 7.42
C LYS A 245 -0.34 1.34 6.23
N LYS A 246 -1.54 1.78 5.88
CA LYS A 246 -2.36 1.15 4.82
C LYS A 246 -2.13 1.71 3.42
N ALA A 247 -1.64 2.94 3.32
CA ALA A 247 -1.50 3.61 2.02
C ALA A 247 -0.20 4.41 1.86
N GLY A 248 0.61 4.54 2.90
CA GLY A 248 1.89 5.25 2.85
C GLY A 248 1.79 6.76 2.99
N GLY A 249 0.60 7.35 2.97
CA GLY A 249 0.43 8.79 3.10
C GLY A 249 -1.00 9.25 2.82
N ILE A 250 -1.18 10.57 2.74
CA ILE A 250 -2.44 11.23 2.43
C ILE A 250 -2.15 12.30 1.37
N ASP A 251 -2.95 12.37 0.31
CA ASP A 251 -2.86 13.45 -0.69
C ASP A 251 -3.89 14.55 -0.43
N ILE A 252 -5.10 14.16 -0.02
CA ILE A 252 -6.22 15.08 0.22
C ILE A 252 -6.86 14.75 1.56
N PHE A 253 -7.09 15.77 2.38
CA PHE A 253 -7.81 15.66 3.64
C PHE A 253 -9.03 16.59 3.61
N ILE A 254 -10.22 16.03 3.78
CA ILE A 254 -11.49 16.77 3.78
C ILE A 254 -12.09 16.72 5.18
N SER A 255 -12.09 17.89 5.83
CA SER A 255 -12.72 18.08 7.13
C SER A 255 -14.19 18.42 6.93
N ASN A 256 -15.06 17.43 7.08
CA ASN A 256 -16.51 17.55 6.90
C ASN A 256 -17.30 17.05 8.12
N ALA A 257 -16.64 16.51 9.14
CA ALA A 257 -17.30 16.22 10.40
C ALA A 257 -17.72 17.53 11.11
N GLU A 258 -19.00 17.61 11.49
CA GLU A 258 -19.53 18.61 12.42
C GLU A 258 -19.81 17.90 13.76
N TYR A 259 -19.52 18.59 14.87
CA TYR A 259 -19.64 18.10 16.25
C TYR A 259 -21.02 18.36 16.85
#